data_AF-A0A0C9YAG3-F1
#
_entry.id   AF-A0A0C9YAG3-F1
#
_cell.length_a   1.000
_cell.length_b   1.000
_cell.length_c   1.000
_cell.angle_alpha   90.00
_cell.angle_beta   90.00
_cell.angle_gamma   90.00
#
_symmetry.space_group_name_H-M   'P 1'
#
loop_
_entity.id
_entity.type
_entity.pdbx_description
1 polymer ?
#
loop_
_entity_poly.entity_id
_entity_poly.type
_entity_poly.pdbx_seq_one_letter_code
_entity_poly.pdbx_strand_id
1 'polypeptide(L)'
;MAKAFEGLFSSVTCLPGCFTLFSPSYKKLSNQIVHDYSQICVDNLHIKNLLHLGKEHYLTTLLLKHFAMYKTQFIRHARAETVAADNWKVLLSQHHHWINLTVHNLGELMFLDQLCGFYCFSMHFIVMVDLVSMLFQPVTVAYIVYLMVSSVYKHSTVLFISLIMIATVYGLQALVFILCHKWMVFYILGIPIFSFMLPIYSFWCMDDFSWSAMHLVLGESGKKIIVHDEGKFDAHSIYLMTWNDYSSRNTPLSMAMSHMHSMNIPVLPCDVDLEHAIQNVFQTADLNTITMHEIRHQLEEQFGMNLTACKVTINAAINWILLENQS
;
A
#
# COMPACT_ATOMS: atom_id res chain seq x y z
N MET A 1 0.48 -3.67 -18.83
CA MET A 1 -0.51 -4.18 -19.81
C MET A 1 -1.66 -4.93 -19.13
N ALA A 2 -1.41 -5.76 -18.10
CA ALA A 2 -2.45 -6.48 -17.35
C ALA A 2 -3.62 -5.59 -16.84
N LYS A 3 -3.34 -4.48 -16.13
CA LYS A 3 -4.39 -3.58 -15.61
C LYS A 3 -5.31 -2.97 -16.68
N ALA A 4 -4.79 -2.74 -17.88
CA ALA A 4 -5.58 -2.23 -19.00
C ALA A 4 -6.51 -3.31 -19.59
N PHE A 5 -6.11 -4.58 -19.51
CA PHE A 5 -6.92 -5.73 -19.87
C PHE A 5 -7.98 -6.01 -18.80
N GLU A 6 -7.61 -6.01 -17.51
CA GLU A 6 -8.57 -6.14 -16.41
C GLU A 6 -9.66 -5.05 -16.44
N GLY A 7 -9.28 -3.83 -16.81
CA GLY A 7 -10.21 -2.73 -17.01
C GLY A 7 -11.29 -3.01 -18.07
N LEU A 8 -11.06 -3.89 -19.05
CA LEU A 8 -12.08 -4.29 -20.04
C LEU A 8 -13.24 -5.05 -19.38
N PHE A 9 -12.94 -5.79 -18.31
CA PHE A 9 -13.94 -6.53 -17.52
C PHE A 9 -14.49 -5.69 -16.36
N SER A 10 -14.09 -4.42 -16.25
CA SER A 10 -14.48 -3.52 -15.14
C SER A 10 -14.19 -4.11 -13.76
N SER A 11 -13.16 -4.94 -13.65
CA SER A 11 -12.73 -5.61 -12.43
C SER A 11 -11.20 -5.62 -12.41
N VAL A 12 -10.63 -4.47 -12.03
CA VAL A 12 -9.21 -4.35 -11.69
C VAL A 12 -8.99 -5.03 -10.35
N THR A 13 -8.09 -6.01 -10.32
CA THR A 13 -7.86 -6.90 -9.16
C THR A 13 -6.89 -6.29 -8.14
N CYS A 14 -6.18 -5.23 -8.54
CA CYS A 14 -5.18 -4.56 -7.72
C CYS A 14 -5.15 -3.04 -7.99
N LEU A 15 -5.70 -2.27 -7.03
CA LEU A 15 -5.62 -0.81 -7.01
C LEU A 15 -4.34 -0.38 -6.27
N PRO A 16 -3.54 0.55 -6.83
CA PRO A 16 -2.46 1.17 -6.05
C PRO A 16 -3.07 2.02 -4.91
N GLY A 17 -2.46 2.08 -3.73
CA GLY A 17 -3.05 2.92 -2.67
C GLY A 17 -2.91 4.41 -2.98
N CYS A 18 -1.76 4.83 -3.47
CA CYS A 18 -1.63 6.14 -4.09
C CYS A 18 -2.33 6.16 -5.47
N PHE A 19 -2.97 7.27 -5.82
CA PHE A 19 -3.61 7.49 -7.13
C PHE A 19 -4.90 6.71 -7.39
N THR A 20 -5.55 6.20 -6.34
CA THR A 20 -6.90 5.64 -6.43
C THR A 20 -7.94 6.61 -5.88
N LEU A 21 -9.03 6.82 -6.61
CA LEU A 21 -10.15 7.65 -6.20
C LEU A 21 -11.36 6.78 -5.88
N PHE A 22 -11.95 7.00 -4.70
CA PHE A 22 -13.16 6.32 -4.27
C PHE A 22 -14.38 7.23 -4.41
N SER A 23 -15.48 6.68 -4.88
CA SER A 23 -16.75 7.40 -4.93
C SER A 23 -17.25 7.75 -3.53
N PRO A 24 -17.81 8.96 -3.29
CA PRO A 24 -18.41 9.30 -2.01
C PRO A 24 -19.56 8.38 -1.58
N SER A 25 -20.12 7.58 -2.48
CA SER A 25 -21.13 6.55 -2.17
C SER A 25 -20.60 5.44 -1.24
N TYR A 26 -19.28 5.24 -1.13
CA TYR A 26 -18.68 4.28 -0.20
C TYR A 26 -18.76 4.70 1.28
N LYS A 27 -19.24 5.91 1.60
CA LYS A 27 -19.35 6.43 2.97
C LYS A 27 -20.16 5.57 3.94
N LYS A 28 -21.13 4.78 3.45
CA LYS A 28 -21.98 3.90 4.28
C LYS A 28 -21.44 2.47 4.41
N LEU A 29 -20.30 2.19 3.79
CA LEU A 29 -19.81 0.85 3.48
C LEU A 29 -18.54 0.45 4.24
N SER A 30 -18.04 1.32 5.12
CA SER A 30 -16.76 1.14 5.81
C SER A 30 -16.77 0.01 6.84
N ASN A 31 -17.91 -0.28 7.50
CA ASN A 31 -17.90 -1.14 8.69
C ASN A 31 -17.41 -2.58 8.43
N GLN A 32 -17.77 -3.18 7.28
CA GLN A 32 -17.31 -4.55 6.93
C GLN A 32 -15.82 -4.59 6.61
N ILE A 33 -15.34 -3.60 5.84
CA ILE A 33 -13.92 -3.47 5.53
C ILE A 33 -13.12 -3.19 6.81
N VAL A 34 -13.61 -2.28 7.66
CA VAL A 34 -13.00 -1.93 8.95
C VAL A 34 -12.95 -3.14 9.87
N HIS A 35 -14.01 -3.95 9.89
CA HIS A 35 -14.02 -5.19 10.67
C HIS A 35 -12.90 -6.15 10.21
N ASP A 36 -12.78 -6.41 8.91
CA ASP A 36 -11.72 -7.28 8.37
C ASP A 36 -10.31 -6.67 8.57
N TYR A 37 -10.19 -5.34 8.63
CA TYR A 37 -8.94 -4.66 9.01
C TYR A 37 -8.65 -4.65 10.51
N SER A 38 -9.66 -4.76 11.35
CA SER A 38 -9.53 -4.66 12.81
C SER A 38 -8.96 -5.92 13.45
N GLN A 39 -8.46 -6.86 12.64
CA GLN A 39 -7.81 -8.06 13.13
C GLN A 39 -6.45 -7.72 13.75
N ILE A 40 -6.40 -7.79 15.08
CA ILE A 40 -5.20 -7.49 15.88
C ILE A 40 -4.28 -8.71 15.98
N CYS A 41 -4.83 -9.93 15.88
CA CYS A 41 -4.04 -11.17 15.95
C CYS A 41 -3.54 -11.57 14.56
N VAL A 42 -2.24 -11.39 14.35
CA VAL A 42 -1.54 -11.67 13.09
C VAL A 42 -0.60 -12.87 13.28
N ASP A 43 -1.20 -14.06 13.35
CA ASP A 43 -0.49 -15.27 13.78
C ASP A 43 0.23 -15.99 12.63
N ASN A 44 -0.10 -15.67 11.37
CA ASN A 44 0.47 -16.33 10.20
C ASN A 44 1.14 -15.35 9.24
N LEU A 45 2.11 -15.87 8.48
CA LEU A 45 2.90 -15.09 7.53
C LEU A 45 2.03 -14.41 6.45
N HIS A 46 0.93 -15.05 6.08
CA HIS A 46 0.02 -14.57 5.05
C HIS A 46 -0.72 -13.30 5.49
N ILE A 47 -1.38 -13.35 6.64
CA ILE A 47 -2.09 -12.20 7.24
C ILE A 47 -1.08 -11.10 7.58
N LYS A 48 0.14 -11.43 8.02
CA LYS A 48 1.18 -10.44 8.26
C LYS A 48 1.59 -9.68 7.00
N ASN A 49 1.75 -10.40 5.89
CA ASN A 49 2.01 -9.77 4.59
C ASN A 49 0.80 -8.95 4.11
N LEU A 50 -0.44 -9.40 4.31
CA LEU A 50 -1.61 -8.64 3.90
C LEU A 50 -1.83 -7.36 4.72
N LEU A 51 -1.70 -7.42 6.04
CA LEU A 51 -2.07 -6.31 6.93
C LEU A 51 -0.92 -5.30 7.13
N HIS A 52 0.32 -5.75 7.30
CA HIS A 52 1.45 -4.85 7.61
C HIS A 52 2.19 -4.34 6.39
N LEU A 53 2.22 -5.16 5.32
CA LEU A 53 2.91 -4.84 4.08
C LEU A 53 1.92 -4.50 2.97
N GLY A 54 0.74 -5.13 3.00
CA GLY A 54 -0.16 -5.23 1.86
C GLY A 54 -1.42 -4.40 1.89
N LYS A 55 -1.55 -3.50 2.86
CA LYS A 55 -2.81 -2.84 3.20
C LYS A 55 -3.57 -2.31 1.98
N GLU A 56 -2.88 -1.67 1.05
CA GLU A 56 -3.52 -1.07 -0.14
C GLU A 56 -4.08 -2.12 -1.11
N HIS A 57 -3.33 -3.21 -1.31
CA HIS A 57 -3.73 -4.31 -2.18
C HIS A 57 -4.84 -5.14 -1.52
N TYR A 58 -4.70 -5.43 -0.22
CA TYR A 58 -5.71 -6.13 0.55
C TYR A 58 -7.03 -5.34 0.60
N LEU A 59 -6.99 -4.01 0.62
CA LEU A 59 -8.19 -3.17 0.51
C LEU A 59 -8.94 -3.45 -0.80
N THR A 60 -8.22 -3.63 -1.90
CA THR A 60 -8.84 -3.98 -3.19
C THR A 60 -9.57 -5.32 -3.10
N THR A 61 -8.93 -6.32 -2.49
CA THR A 61 -9.53 -7.64 -2.26
C THR A 61 -10.79 -7.54 -1.40
N LEU A 62 -10.76 -6.76 -0.31
CA LEU A 62 -11.94 -6.54 0.54
C LEU A 62 -13.05 -5.77 -0.18
N LEU A 63 -12.71 -4.82 -1.05
CA LEU A 63 -13.69 -4.12 -1.89
C LEU A 63 -14.38 -5.09 -2.85
N LEU A 64 -13.62 -5.98 -3.49
CA LEU A 64 -14.19 -6.99 -4.38
C LEU A 64 -15.03 -8.03 -3.61
N LYS A 65 -14.62 -8.38 -2.38
CA LYS A 65 -15.32 -9.31 -1.49
C LYS A 65 -16.68 -8.78 -1.03
N HIS A 66 -16.71 -7.57 -0.48
CA HIS A 66 -17.91 -7.01 0.14
C HIS A 66 -18.77 -6.23 -0.88
N PHE A 67 -18.18 -5.76 -1.98
CA PHE A 67 -18.81 -4.85 -2.94
C PHE A 67 -18.67 -5.28 -4.39
N ALA A 68 -18.97 -6.55 -4.68
CA ALA A 68 -18.92 -7.10 -6.04
C ALA A 68 -19.79 -6.35 -7.08
N MET A 69 -20.82 -5.61 -6.64
CA MET A 69 -21.65 -4.78 -7.52
C MET A 69 -20.97 -3.49 -7.98
N TYR A 70 -19.88 -3.08 -7.33
CA TYR A 70 -19.13 -1.90 -7.67
C TYR A 70 -17.99 -2.23 -8.64
N LYS A 71 -17.77 -1.34 -9.60
CA LYS A 71 -16.76 -1.52 -10.65
C LYS A 71 -15.46 -0.82 -10.29
N THR A 72 -14.35 -1.54 -10.44
CA THR A 72 -13.00 -0.98 -10.37
C THR A 72 -12.49 -0.75 -11.80
N GLN A 73 -12.02 0.46 -12.09
CA GLN A 73 -11.63 0.86 -13.44
C GLN A 73 -10.27 1.54 -13.47
N PHE A 74 -9.51 1.26 -14.53
CA PHE A 74 -8.22 1.87 -14.78
C PHE A 74 -8.32 2.96 -15.86
N ILE A 75 -7.94 4.18 -15.53
CA ILE A 75 -7.93 5.32 -16.46
C ILE A 75 -6.50 5.53 -16.98
N ARG A 76 -6.26 5.22 -18.25
CA ARG A 76 -4.93 5.35 -18.88
C ARG A 76 -4.41 6.78 -18.99
N HIS A 77 -5.31 7.77 -19.02
CA HIS A 77 -4.96 9.17 -19.20
C HIS A 77 -4.53 9.85 -17.89
N ALA A 78 -4.75 9.21 -16.74
CA ALA A 78 -4.28 9.73 -15.46
C ALA A 78 -2.76 9.60 -15.38
N ARG A 79 -2.07 10.71 -15.12
CA ARG A 79 -0.60 10.74 -14.98
C ARG A 79 -0.24 11.01 -13.53
N ALA A 80 0.63 10.17 -13.00
CA ALA A 80 1.24 10.32 -11.70
C ALA A 80 2.75 10.11 -11.84
N GLU A 81 3.54 10.90 -11.12
CA GLU A 81 4.99 10.82 -11.12
C GLU A 81 5.46 10.51 -9.70
N THR A 82 6.47 9.67 -9.57
CA THR A 82 7.06 9.29 -8.29
C THR A 82 8.57 9.22 -8.42
N VAL A 83 9.27 9.38 -7.30
CA VAL A 83 10.72 9.28 -7.23
C VAL A 83 11.10 7.79 -7.23
N ALA A 84 11.99 7.41 -8.14
CA ALA A 84 12.53 6.05 -8.20
C ALA A 84 13.55 5.84 -7.08
N ALA A 85 13.81 4.58 -6.69
CA ALA A 85 14.83 4.28 -5.69
C ALA A 85 16.23 4.65 -6.18
N ASP A 86 16.94 5.45 -5.38
CA ASP A 86 18.31 5.87 -5.68
C ASP A 86 19.37 4.81 -5.33
N ASN A 87 19.02 3.86 -4.47
CA ASN A 87 19.95 2.88 -3.91
C ASN A 87 19.52 1.44 -4.20
N TRP A 88 20.47 0.58 -4.55
CA TRP A 88 20.24 -0.84 -4.82
C TRP A 88 19.55 -1.57 -3.66
N LYS A 89 19.93 -1.27 -2.42
CA LYS A 89 19.31 -1.88 -1.22
C LYS A 89 17.83 -1.51 -1.10
N VAL A 90 17.48 -0.25 -1.39
CA VAL A 90 16.10 0.24 -1.36
C VAL A 90 15.31 -0.43 -2.49
N LEU A 91 15.88 -0.51 -3.69
CA LEU A 91 15.26 -1.17 -4.84
C LEU A 91 15.00 -2.66 -4.58
N LEU A 92 15.99 -3.40 -4.05
CA LEU A 92 15.82 -4.80 -3.65
C LEU A 92 14.71 -4.95 -2.61
N SER A 93 14.68 -4.09 -1.59
CA SER A 93 13.67 -4.14 -0.53
C SER A 93 12.27 -3.84 -1.07
N GLN A 94 12.12 -2.88 -1.98
CA GLN A 94 10.85 -2.55 -2.63
C GLN A 94 10.35 -3.71 -3.47
N HIS A 95 11.19 -4.28 -4.33
CA HIS A 95 10.79 -5.40 -5.18
C HIS A 95 10.48 -6.66 -4.39
N HIS A 96 11.25 -6.93 -3.34
CA HIS A 96 10.97 -8.01 -2.40
C HIS A 96 9.56 -7.89 -1.82
N HIS A 97 9.28 -6.72 -1.25
CA HIS A 97 7.99 -6.39 -0.68
C HIS A 97 6.84 -6.52 -1.70
N TRP A 98 7.00 -5.96 -2.89
CA TRP A 98 5.99 -6.04 -3.95
C TRP A 98 5.72 -7.47 -4.40
N ILE A 99 6.76 -8.32 -4.48
CA ILE A 99 6.61 -9.72 -4.86
C ILE A 99 5.83 -10.49 -3.80
N ASN A 100 6.23 -10.39 -2.52
CA ASN A 100 5.54 -11.09 -1.44
C ASN A 100 4.08 -10.68 -1.36
N LEU A 101 3.83 -9.37 -1.45
CA LEU A 101 2.49 -8.82 -1.45
C LEU A 101 1.65 -9.36 -2.62
N THR A 102 2.23 -9.40 -3.81
CA THR A 102 1.54 -9.90 -5.00
C THR A 102 1.13 -11.36 -4.81
N VAL A 103 2.02 -12.22 -4.31
CA VAL A 103 1.73 -13.63 -4.05
C VAL A 103 0.58 -13.80 -3.04
N HIS A 104 0.65 -13.10 -1.91
CA HIS A 104 -0.37 -13.19 -0.86
C HIS A 104 -1.71 -12.61 -1.31
N ASN A 105 -1.70 -11.50 -2.04
CA ASN A 105 -2.91 -10.89 -2.56
C ASN A 105 -3.58 -11.74 -3.65
N LEU A 106 -2.80 -12.28 -4.60
CA LEU A 106 -3.32 -13.20 -5.61
C LEU A 106 -3.85 -14.49 -4.95
N GLY A 107 -3.18 -14.99 -3.91
CA GLY A 107 -3.66 -16.10 -3.11
C GLY A 107 -5.04 -15.83 -2.51
N GLU A 108 -5.24 -14.66 -1.91
CA GLU A 108 -6.54 -14.27 -1.34
C GLU A 108 -7.62 -14.06 -2.42
N LEU A 109 -7.27 -13.39 -3.53
CA LEU A 109 -8.17 -13.20 -4.68
C LEU A 109 -8.67 -14.51 -5.28
N MET A 110 -7.83 -15.55 -5.28
CA MET A 110 -8.16 -16.87 -5.82
C MET A 110 -9.33 -17.54 -5.04
N PHE A 111 -9.51 -17.18 -3.77
CA PHE A 111 -10.57 -17.71 -2.90
C PHE A 111 -11.81 -16.81 -2.80
N LEU A 112 -11.88 -15.71 -3.55
CA LEU A 112 -13.08 -14.87 -3.59
C LEU A 112 -14.17 -15.51 -4.45
N ASP A 113 -15.38 -15.70 -3.92
CA ASP A 113 -16.47 -16.34 -4.69
C ASP A 113 -17.01 -15.46 -5.84
N GLN A 114 -16.85 -14.13 -5.77
CA GLN A 114 -17.60 -13.17 -6.61
C GLN A 114 -16.75 -12.42 -7.65
N LEU A 115 -15.85 -13.10 -8.37
CA LEU A 115 -15.17 -12.48 -9.53
C LEU A 115 -15.94 -12.73 -10.83
N CYS A 116 -15.87 -11.76 -11.74
CA CYS A 116 -16.58 -11.81 -13.03
C CYS A 116 -15.93 -12.81 -14.01
N GLY A 117 -16.76 -13.55 -14.75
CA GLY A 117 -16.37 -14.23 -15.98
C GLY A 117 -17.09 -15.56 -16.24
N PHE A 118 -16.80 -16.17 -17.40
CA PHE A 118 -17.42 -17.42 -17.84
C PHE A 118 -16.34 -18.42 -18.27
N TYR A 119 -16.35 -19.63 -17.69
CA TYR A 119 -15.47 -20.75 -18.02
C TYR A 119 -13.97 -20.36 -18.01
N CYS A 120 -13.16 -20.77 -19.00
CA CYS A 120 -11.71 -20.48 -19.08
C CYS A 120 -11.36 -19.00 -19.26
N PHE A 121 -12.34 -18.12 -19.47
CA PHE A 121 -12.16 -16.66 -19.48
C PHE A 121 -12.66 -16.02 -18.18
N SER A 122 -12.68 -16.81 -17.09
CA SER A 122 -12.94 -16.29 -15.75
C SER A 122 -11.75 -15.52 -15.20
N MET A 123 -12.01 -14.43 -14.48
CA MET A 123 -10.99 -13.72 -13.71
C MET A 123 -10.26 -14.65 -12.74
N HIS A 124 -10.94 -15.63 -12.14
CA HIS A 124 -10.30 -16.63 -11.29
C HIS A 124 -9.21 -17.42 -12.01
N PHE A 125 -9.49 -17.84 -13.26
CA PHE A 125 -8.53 -18.60 -14.04
C PHE A 125 -7.29 -17.77 -14.36
N ILE A 126 -7.48 -16.49 -14.68
CA ILE A 126 -6.39 -15.55 -14.96
C ILE A 126 -5.55 -15.32 -13.71
N VAL A 127 -6.18 -15.03 -12.56
CA VAL A 127 -5.50 -14.86 -11.26
C VAL A 127 -4.70 -16.11 -10.89
N MET A 128 -5.26 -17.31 -11.11
CA MET A 128 -4.56 -18.57 -10.86
C MET A 128 -3.36 -18.76 -11.80
N VAL A 129 -3.53 -18.49 -13.10
CA VAL A 129 -2.43 -18.56 -14.08
C VAL A 129 -1.32 -17.57 -13.72
N ASP A 130 -1.66 -16.37 -13.28
CA ASP A 130 -0.69 -15.35 -12.86
C ASP A 130 0.08 -15.79 -11.61
N LEU A 131 -0.61 -16.32 -10.59
CA LEU A 131 0.01 -16.84 -9.37
C LEU A 131 0.98 -17.99 -9.69
N VAL A 132 0.53 -18.96 -10.50
CA VAL A 132 1.36 -20.10 -10.92
C VAL A 132 2.55 -19.62 -11.76
N SER A 133 2.33 -18.73 -12.73
CA SER A 133 3.39 -18.21 -13.59
C SER A 133 4.52 -17.55 -12.79
N MET A 134 4.18 -16.82 -11.73
CA MET A 134 5.15 -16.18 -10.84
C MET A 134 6.06 -17.19 -10.13
N LEU A 135 5.51 -18.34 -9.72
CA LEU A 135 6.26 -19.43 -9.07
C LEU A 135 7.17 -20.17 -10.07
N PHE A 136 6.71 -20.35 -11.32
CA PHE A 136 7.46 -21.06 -12.36
C PHE A 136 8.50 -20.19 -13.10
N GLN A 137 8.41 -18.87 -12.99
CA GLN A 137 9.30 -17.94 -13.67
C GLN A 137 10.81 -18.18 -13.40
N PRO A 138 11.28 -18.35 -12.14
CA PRO A 138 12.70 -18.62 -11.90
C PRO A 138 13.14 -19.98 -12.45
N VAL A 139 12.27 -21.00 -12.38
CA VAL A 139 12.54 -22.34 -12.93
C VAL A 139 12.71 -22.29 -14.45
N THR A 140 11.89 -21.48 -15.12
CA THR A 140 11.94 -21.30 -16.58
C THR A 140 13.27 -20.71 -17.02
N VAL A 141 13.80 -19.71 -16.31
CA VAL A 141 15.11 -19.12 -16.62
C VAL A 141 16.24 -20.16 -16.47
N ALA A 142 16.24 -20.93 -15.38
CA ALA A 142 17.21 -22.00 -15.17
C ALA A 142 17.14 -23.08 -16.27
N TYR A 143 15.93 -23.43 -16.71
CA TYR A 143 15.70 -24.38 -17.79
C TYR A 143 16.21 -23.88 -19.15
N ILE A 144 16.05 -22.59 -19.45
CA ILE A 144 16.62 -21.97 -20.68
C ILE A 144 18.14 -22.09 -20.68
N VAL A 145 18.80 -21.79 -19.55
CA VAL A 145 20.26 -21.94 -19.43
C VAL A 145 20.68 -23.40 -19.63
N TYR A 146 19.97 -24.34 -19.01
CA TYR A 146 20.21 -25.76 -19.19
C TYR A 146 20.09 -26.21 -20.66
N LEU A 147 19.06 -25.72 -21.38
CA LEU A 147 18.88 -26.01 -22.80
C LEU A 147 20.00 -25.44 -23.67
N MET A 148 20.45 -24.21 -23.40
CA MET A 148 21.59 -23.60 -24.11
C MET A 148 22.86 -24.44 -23.95
N VAL A 149 23.20 -24.79 -22.71
CA VAL A 149 24.39 -25.61 -22.40
C VAL A 149 24.26 -26.99 -23.06
N SER A 150 23.13 -27.66 -22.89
CA SER A 150 22.90 -29.02 -23.43
C SER A 150 22.91 -29.06 -24.96
N SER A 151 22.43 -28.00 -25.62
CA SER A 151 22.43 -27.90 -27.08
C SER A 151 23.84 -27.83 -27.66
N VAL A 152 24.79 -27.21 -26.96
CA VAL A 152 26.20 -27.14 -27.37
C VAL A 152 26.89 -28.51 -27.26
N TYR A 153 26.54 -29.34 -26.27
CA TYR A 153 27.22 -30.63 -26.05
C TYR A 153 26.60 -31.80 -26.82
N LYS A 154 25.27 -31.90 -26.89
CA LYS A 154 24.57 -33.09 -27.40
C LYS A 154 24.14 -32.99 -28.87
N HIS A 155 24.25 -31.80 -29.48
CA HIS A 155 23.89 -31.52 -30.88
C HIS A 155 22.63 -32.25 -31.40
N SER A 156 21.60 -32.38 -30.55
CA SER A 156 20.40 -33.14 -30.88
C SER A 156 19.37 -32.24 -31.57
N THR A 157 18.77 -32.70 -32.66
CA THR A 157 17.78 -31.93 -33.45
C THR A 157 16.62 -31.42 -32.59
N VAL A 158 16.17 -32.21 -31.61
CA VAL A 158 15.08 -31.82 -30.70
C VAL A 158 15.46 -30.59 -29.86
N LEU A 159 16.70 -30.52 -29.35
CA LEU A 159 17.17 -29.38 -28.54
C LEU A 159 17.23 -28.10 -29.36
N PHE A 160 17.65 -28.19 -30.63
CA PHE A 160 17.67 -27.05 -31.54
C PHE A 160 16.25 -26.53 -31.84
N ILE A 161 15.28 -27.42 -32.07
CA ILE A 161 13.88 -27.00 -32.28
C ILE A 161 13.33 -26.29 -31.05
N SER A 162 13.58 -26.80 -29.84
CA SER A 162 13.17 -26.13 -28.60
C SER A 162 13.80 -24.74 -28.44
N LEU A 163 15.09 -24.58 -28.77
CA LEU A 163 15.75 -23.27 -28.72
C LEU A 163 15.17 -22.28 -29.73
N ILE A 164 14.88 -22.72 -30.96
CA ILE A 164 14.28 -21.87 -31.99
C ILE A 164 12.88 -21.41 -31.56
N MET A 165 12.07 -22.30 -30.99
CA MET A 165 10.75 -21.94 -30.45
C MET A 165 10.85 -20.88 -29.35
N ILE A 166 11.75 -21.08 -28.37
CA ILE A 166 11.98 -20.12 -27.29
C ILE A 166 12.48 -18.78 -27.86
N ALA A 167 13.46 -18.81 -28.77
CA ALA A 167 14.00 -17.61 -29.40
C ALA A 167 12.93 -16.85 -30.21
N THR A 168 11.99 -17.55 -30.83
CA THR A 168 10.88 -16.93 -31.57
C THR A 168 9.91 -16.21 -30.64
N VAL A 169 9.50 -16.86 -29.54
CA VAL A 169 8.58 -16.27 -28.56
C VAL A 169 9.20 -15.04 -27.87
N TYR A 170 10.41 -15.18 -27.31
CA TYR A 170 11.08 -14.06 -26.65
C TYR A 170 11.57 -13.00 -27.64
N GLY A 171 11.95 -13.39 -28.85
CA GLY A 171 12.33 -12.47 -29.92
C GLY A 171 11.15 -11.61 -30.39
N LEU A 172 9.95 -12.17 -30.50
CA LEU A 172 8.74 -11.42 -30.80
C LEU A 172 8.38 -10.46 -29.65
N GLN A 173 8.51 -10.90 -28.39
CA GLN A 173 8.30 -10.02 -27.25
C GLN A 173 9.30 -8.85 -27.25
N ALA A 174 10.58 -9.12 -27.53
CA ALA A 174 11.61 -8.09 -27.65
C ALA A 174 11.31 -7.12 -28.81
N LEU A 175 10.81 -7.61 -29.95
CA LEU A 175 10.43 -6.79 -31.10
C LEU A 175 9.33 -5.78 -30.74
N VAL A 176 8.29 -6.20 -30.00
CA VAL A 176 7.23 -5.29 -29.53
C VAL A 176 7.80 -4.20 -28.61
N PHE A 177 8.75 -4.55 -27.74
CA PHE A 177 9.44 -3.57 -26.88
C PHE A 177 10.33 -2.61 -27.67
N ILE A 178 11.01 -3.08 -28.72
CA ILE A 178 11.85 -2.25 -29.61
C ILE A 178 11.01 -1.15 -30.26
N LEU A 179 9.80 -1.48 -30.70
CA LEU A 179 8.87 -0.53 -31.32
C LEU A 179 8.41 0.58 -30.37
N CYS A 180 8.59 0.43 -29.05
CA CYS A 180 8.17 1.41 -28.03
C CYS A 180 9.30 2.31 -27.48
N HIS A 181 10.56 2.08 -27.86
CA HIS A 181 11.77 2.94 -27.74
C HIS A 181 12.01 3.75 -26.43
N LYS A 182 13.10 3.42 -25.70
CA LYS A 182 14.17 4.39 -25.31
C LYS A 182 15.35 3.85 -24.47
N TRP A 183 15.32 2.65 -23.89
CA TRP A 183 16.44 2.14 -23.07
C TRP A 183 16.61 0.60 -23.12
N MET A 184 16.56 0.01 -24.32
CA MET A 184 16.48 -1.45 -24.52
C MET A 184 17.63 -2.25 -23.90
N VAL A 185 18.87 -1.76 -23.97
CA VAL A 185 20.05 -2.51 -23.47
C VAL A 185 19.95 -2.76 -21.97
N PHE A 186 19.52 -1.76 -21.20
CA PHE A 186 19.28 -1.91 -19.76
C PHE A 186 18.15 -2.89 -19.46
N TYR A 187 17.10 -2.93 -20.30
CA TYR A 187 16.03 -3.92 -20.13
C TYR A 187 16.52 -5.35 -20.35
N ILE A 188 17.29 -5.62 -21.42
CA ILE A 188 17.81 -6.96 -21.70
C ILE A 188 18.74 -7.44 -20.57
N LEU A 189 19.64 -6.58 -20.08
CA LEU A 189 20.50 -6.89 -18.94
C LEU A 189 19.73 -7.03 -17.63
N GLY A 190 18.59 -6.35 -17.50
CA GLY A 190 17.70 -6.45 -16.35
C GLY A 190 16.93 -7.78 -16.29
N ILE A 191 16.59 -8.42 -17.41
CA ILE A 191 15.80 -9.66 -17.44
C ILE A 191 16.29 -10.73 -16.45
N PRO A 192 17.57 -11.14 -16.40
CA PRO A 192 18.02 -12.14 -15.43
C PRO A 192 17.89 -11.68 -13.98
N ILE A 193 18.01 -10.38 -13.72
CA ILE A 193 17.85 -9.81 -12.39
C ILE A 193 16.37 -9.85 -11.99
N PHE A 194 15.49 -9.31 -12.83
CA PHE A 194 14.07 -9.16 -12.52
C PHE A 194 13.28 -10.47 -12.60
N SER A 195 13.67 -11.41 -13.47
CA SER A 195 12.95 -12.66 -13.68
C SER A 195 13.49 -13.86 -12.90
N PHE A 196 14.69 -13.75 -12.31
CA PHE A 196 15.32 -14.87 -11.59
C PHE A 196 15.84 -14.46 -10.21
N MET A 197 16.75 -13.49 -10.14
CA MET A 197 17.39 -13.09 -8.87
C MET A 197 16.39 -12.50 -7.86
N LEU A 198 15.57 -11.53 -8.29
CA LEU A 198 14.59 -10.88 -7.41
C LEU A 198 13.54 -11.87 -6.89
N PRO A 199 12.85 -12.69 -7.72
CA PRO A 199 11.90 -13.68 -7.22
C PRO A 199 12.52 -14.65 -6.21
N ILE A 200 13.72 -15.18 -6.49
CA ILE A 200 14.38 -16.13 -5.58
C ILE A 200 14.72 -15.44 -4.25
N TYR A 201 15.28 -14.23 -4.30
CA TYR A 201 15.54 -13.45 -3.09
C TYR A 201 14.26 -13.22 -2.28
N SER A 202 13.16 -12.88 -2.96
CA SER A 202 11.89 -12.63 -2.29
C SER A 202 11.32 -13.86 -1.60
N PHE A 203 11.34 -15.02 -2.27
CA PHE A 203 10.88 -16.27 -1.67
C PHE A 203 11.80 -16.75 -0.55
N TRP A 204 13.10 -16.45 -0.63
CA TRP A 204 14.06 -16.80 0.40
C TRP A 204 13.93 -15.96 1.67
N CYS A 205 13.67 -14.65 1.50
CA CYS A 205 13.54 -13.70 2.60
C CYS A 205 12.08 -13.32 2.89
N MET A 206 11.13 -14.20 2.58
CA MET A 206 9.68 -13.90 2.59
C MET A 206 9.13 -13.46 3.96
N ASP A 207 9.87 -13.79 5.01
CA ASP A 207 9.65 -13.48 6.42
C ASP A 207 10.37 -12.21 6.92
N ASP A 208 11.10 -11.49 6.06
CA ASP A 208 11.75 -10.22 6.41
C ASP A 208 10.78 -9.03 6.29
N PHE A 209 10.37 -8.48 7.44
CA PHE A 209 9.47 -7.33 7.58
C PHE A 209 10.20 -6.01 7.88
N SER A 210 11.52 -5.96 7.71
CA SER A 210 12.35 -4.80 8.08
C SER A 210 11.94 -3.49 7.41
N TRP A 211 11.31 -3.54 6.22
CA TRP A 211 10.76 -2.38 5.52
C TRP A 211 9.58 -1.73 6.24
N SER A 212 8.69 -2.54 6.84
CA SER A 212 7.52 -2.04 7.60
C SER A 212 7.92 -1.46 8.96
N ALA A 213 9.02 -1.95 9.53
CA ALA A 213 9.57 -1.49 10.81
C ALA A 213 10.24 -0.10 10.76
N MET A 214 10.31 0.55 9.60
CA MET A 214 11.02 1.83 9.42
C MET A 214 10.29 3.03 10.07
N HIS A 215 9.04 2.86 10.51
CA HIS A 215 8.30 3.82 11.34
C HIS A 215 8.52 3.64 12.86
N LEU A 216 9.44 2.78 13.30
CA LEU A 216 9.88 2.79 14.70
C LEU A 216 10.59 4.10 14.99
N VAL A 217 9.89 4.94 15.77
CA VAL A 217 10.37 6.19 16.35
C VAL A 217 11.83 6.01 16.78
N LEU A 218 12.74 6.77 16.15
CA LEU A 218 14.07 7.00 16.68
C LEU A 218 13.86 7.57 18.08
N GLY A 219 14.01 6.75 19.11
CA GLY A 219 14.15 7.25 20.47
C GLY A 219 15.29 8.26 20.49
N GLU A 220 15.19 9.27 21.36
CA GLU A 220 16.10 10.43 21.49
C GLU A 220 17.60 10.09 21.68
N SER A 221 18.00 8.82 21.63
CA SER A 221 19.37 8.35 21.83
C SER A 221 19.86 7.35 20.77
N GLY A 222 19.33 7.37 19.54
CA GLY A 222 19.95 6.71 18.37
C GLY A 222 20.05 5.17 18.41
N LYS A 223 19.53 4.51 19.45
CA LYS A 223 19.42 3.05 19.53
C LYS A 223 18.14 2.60 18.84
N LYS A 224 18.27 1.78 17.80
CA LYS A 224 17.16 1.01 17.23
C LYS A 224 16.63 0.05 18.29
N ILE A 225 15.54 0.43 18.95
CA ILE A 225 14.77 -0.47 19.79
C ILE A 225 13.80 -1.17 18.86
N ILE A 226 14.07 -2.43 18.56
CA ILE A 226 13.10 -3.29 17.88
C ILE A 226 12.05 -3.61 18.94
N VAL A 227 10.94 -2.87 18.95
CA VAL A 227 9.80 -3.14 19.81
C VAL A 227 9.14 -4.41 19.27
N HIS A 228 9.61 -5.55 19.74
CA HIS A 228 9.11 -6.86 19.33
C HIS A 228 7.85 -7.30 20.11
N ASP A 229 7.44 -6.51 21.10
CA ASP A 229 6.20 -6.68 21.85
C ASP A 229 5.41 -5.37 21.78
N GLU A 230 4.57 -5.23 20.76
CA GLU A 230 3.44 -4.32 20.86
C GLU A 230 2.58 -4.86 22.01
N GLY A 231 2.46 -4.09 23.09
CA GLY A 231 1.70 -4.50 24.28
C GLY A 231 0.24 -4.84 23.94
N LYS A 232 -0.52 -5.32 24.93
CA LYS A 232 -1.96 -5.58 24.74
C LYS A 232 -2.67 -4.30 24.30
N PHE A 233 -3.21 -4.31 23.09
CA PHE A 233 -3.99 -3.21 22.53
C PHE A 233 -5.23 -2.93 23.40
N ASP A 234 -5.39 -1.69 23.84
CA ASP A 234 -6.59 -1.23 24.56
C ASP A 234 -7.55 -0.56 23.58
N ALA A 235 -8.64 -1.24 23.25
CA ALA A 235 -9.64 -0.70 22.31
C ALA A 235 -10.29 0.59 22.81
N HIS A 236 -10.30 0.84 24.13
CA HIS A 236 -10.88 2.05 24.71
C HIS A 236 -10.02 3.30 24.52
N SER A 237 -8.74 3.15 24.12
CA SER A 237 -7.90 4.30 23.80
C SER A 237 -8.28 4.97 22.47
N ILE A 238 -9.08 4.28 21.62
CA ILE A 238 -9.55 4.83 20.36
C ILE A 238 -10.89 5.54 20.58
N TYR A 239 -10.91 6.85 20.40
CA TYR A 239 -12.14 7.62 20.37
C TYR A 239 -12.94 7.26 19.11
N LEU A 240 -14.10 6.62 19.29
CA LEU A 240 -15.02 6.31 18.21
C LEU A 240 -16.07 7.41 18.09
N MET A 241 -16.31 7.89 16.87
CA MET A 241 -17.34 8.86 16.56
C MET A 241 -18.16 8.39 15.37
N THR A 242 -19.47 8.62 15.38
CA THR A 242 -20.27 8.28 14.20
C THR A 242 -19.97 9.24 13.07
N TRP A 243 -20.13 8.78 11.82
CA TRP A 243 -19.95 9.63 10.65
C TRP A 243 -20.86 10.86 10.67
N ASN A 244 -22.09 10.71 11.19
CA ASN A 244 -23.02 11.83 11.29
C ASN A 244 -22.46 12.90 12.22
N ASP A 245 -22.02 12.53 13.43
CA ASP A 245 -21.44 13.46 14.40
C ASP A 245 -20.19 14.18 13.84
N TYR A 246 -19.35 13.45 13.08
CA TYR A 246 -18.21 14.03 12.37
C TYR A 246 -18.62 15.02 11.29
N SER A 247 -19.59 14.65 10.44
CA SER A 247 -20.05 15.51 9.35
C SER A 247 -20.74 16.78 9.86
N SER A 248 -21.48 16.68 10.96
CA SER A 248 -22.13 17.82 11.63
C SER A 248 -21.15 18.77 12.28
N ARG A 249 -20.01 18.25 12.74
CA ARG A 249 -18.92 19.05 13.32
C ARG A 249 -18.09 19.77 12.25
N ASN A 250 -17.89 19.14 11.10
CA ASN A 250 -17.05 19.66 10.01
C ASN A 250 -17.85 20.42 8.92
N THR A 251 -19.14 20.72 9.15
CA THR A 251 -19.93 21.57 8.25
C THR A 251 -19.70 23.05 8.61
N PRO A 252 -19.50 23.96 7.63
CA PRO A 252 -19.25 25.37 7.92
C PRO A 252 -20.35 26.00 8.79
N LEU A 253 -19.91 26.76 9.80
CA LEU A 253 -20.69 27.40 10.89
C LEU A 253 -21.95 28.17 10.48
N SER A 254 -22.20 28.47 9.19
CA SER A 254 -23.39 29.20 8.76
C SER A 254 -24.70 28.40 8.85
N MET A 255 -24.65 27.06 8.99
CA MET A 255 -25.86 26.22 9.08
C MET A 255 -26.11 25.60 10.46
N ALA A 256 -25.10 25.50 11.34
CA ALA A 256 -25.20 24.78 12.62
C ALA A 256 -25.66 25.66 13.80
N MET A 257 -25.60 26.98 13.68
CA MET A 257 -25.88 27.91 14.79
C MET A 257 -27.34 27.93 15.27
N SER A 258 -28.29 27.32 14.56
CA SER A 258 -29.70 27.28 14.97
C SER A 258 -30.07 26.13 15.91
N HIS A 259 -29.20 25.12 16.11
CA HIS A 259 -29.60 23.88 16.80
C HIS A 259 -28.77 23.49 18.04
N MET A 260 -27.62 24.12 18.32
CA MET A 260 -26.67 23.65 19.34
C MET A 260 -26.56 24.48 20.63
N HIS A 261 -27.52 25.36 20.93
CA HIS A 261 -27.49 26.13 22.19
C HIS A 261 -28.05 25.37 23.42
N SER A 262 -28.28 24.05 23.35
CA SER A 262 -29.04 23.34 24.41
C SER A 262 -28.37 22.15 25.11
N MET A 263 -27.12 21.77 24.81
CA MET A 263 -26.48 20.65 25.52
C MET A 263 -25.05 20.95 25.94
N ASN A 264 -24.88 21.11 27.26
CA ASN A 264 -23.63 21.38 27.97
C ASN A 264 -22.78 20.08 28.09
N ILE A 265 -22.28 19.55 26.96
CA ILE A 265 -21.35 18.42 26.93
C ILE A 265 -19.93 18.96 26.69
N PRO A 266 -18.91 18.57 27.48
CA PRO A 266 -17.52 18.91 27.15
C PRO A 266 -17.13 18.19 25.86
N VAL A 267 -17.02 18.95 24.77
CA VAL A 267 -16.68 18.43 23.43
C VAL A 267 -15.16 18.53 23.24
N LEU A 268 -14.50 17.39 22.99
CA LEU A 268 -13.10 17.33 22.60
C LEU A 268 -12.92 18.01 21.22
N PRO A 269 -11.95 18.93 21.04
CA PRO A 269 -11.74 19.64 19.79
C PRO A 269 -11.43 18.68 18.64
N CYS A 270 -11.91 19.00 17.44
CA CYS A 270 -11.65 18.20 16.25
C CYS A 270 -10.20 18.38 15.78
N ASP A 271 -9.66 17.40 15.05
CA ASP A 271 -8.28 17.48 14.53
C ASP A 271 -8.04 18.74 13.68
N VAL A 272 -9.05 19.18 12.92
CA VAL A 272 -9.01 20.43 12.13
C VAL A 272 -8.96 21.68 13.02
N ASP A 273 -9.74 21.71 14.10
CA ASP A 273 -9.73 22.83 15.06
C ASP A 273 -8.38 22.88 15.79
N LEU A 274 -7.82 21.71 16.08
CA LEU A 274 -6.53 21.54 16.73
C LEU A 274 -5.38 21.97 15.81
N GLU A 275 -5.41 21.58 14.53
CA GLU A 275 -4.45 22.02 13.52
C GLU A 275 -4.51 23.54 13.32
N HIS A 276 -5.72 24.11 13.22
CA HIS A 276 -5.89 25.56 13.08
C HIS A 276 -5.43 26.31 14.33
N ALA A 277 -5.71 25.77 15.53
CA ALA A 277 -5.23 26.35 16.78
C ALA A 277 -3.70 26.26 16.90
N ILE A 278 -3.10 25.13 16.52
CA ILE A 278 -1.65 24.97 16.46
C ILE A 278 -1.06 25.98 15.47
N GLN A 279 -1.61 26.14 14.27
CA GLN A 279 -1.14 27.14 13.31
C GLN A 279 -1.22 28.57 13.86
N ASN A 280 -2.30 28.92 14.58
CA ASN A 280 -2.41 30.22 15.23
C ASN A 280 -1.36 30.44 16.34
N VAL A 281 -1.04 29.42 17.12
CA VAL A 281 0.05 29.46 18.11
C VAL A 281 1.38 29.68 17.41
N PHE A 282 1.65 28.96 16.31
CA PHE A 282 2.88 29.11 15.52
C PHE A 282 3.01 30.47 14.83
N GLN A 283 1.90 31.14 14.51
CA GLN A 283 1.92 32.50 13.94
C GLN A 283 2.28 33.57 14.98
N THR A 284 2.05 33.31 16.26
CA THR A 284 2.25 34.28 17.35
C THR A 284 3.49 34.01 18.19
N ALA A 285 4.04 32.80 18.11
CA ALA A 285 5.20 32.36 18.88
C ALA A 285 6.54 32.52 18.14
N ASP A 286 7.60 32.76 18.90
CA ASP A 286 8.98 32.66 18.40
C ASP A 286 9.43 31.19 18.39
N LEU A 287 9.58 30.65 17.17
CA LEU A 287 9.95 29.26 16.88
C LEU A 287 11.25 28.80 17.56
N ASN A 288 12.16 29.72 17.89
CA ASN A 288 13.44 29.38 18.51
C ASN A 288 13.38 29.20 20.03
N THR A 289 12.25 29.58 20.65
CA THR A 289 12.10 29.57 22.12
C THR A 289 10.92 28.74 22.60
N ILE A 290 9.95 28.46 21.72
CA ILE A 290 8.75 27.73 22.10
C ILE A 290 9.02 26.23 22.26
N THR A 291 8.54 25.66 23.37
CA THR A 291 8.64 24.22 23.66
C THR A 291 7.32 23.51 23.40
N MET A 292 7.36 22.20 23.13
CA MET A 292 6.14 21.38 23.00
C MET A 292 5.26 21.44 24.26
N HIS A 293 5.87 21.61 25.43
CA HIS A 293 5.14 21.77 26.69
C HIS A 293 4.32 23.06 26.70
N GLU A 294 4.93 24.16 26.25
CA GLU A 294 4.30 25.48 26.18
C GLU A 294 3.15 25.53 25.17
N ILE A 295 3.35 24.95 23.97
CA ILE A 295 2.30 24.84 22.95
C ILE A 295 1.09 24.09 23.51
N ARG A 296 1.33 22.97 24.21
CA ARG A 296 0.25 22.19 24.80
C ARG A 296 -0.47 22.97 25.91
N HIS A 297 0.27 23.70 26.75
CA HIS A 297 -0.32 24.53 27.80
C HIS A 297 -1.24 25.62 27.21
N GLN A 298 -0.79 26.31 26.16
CA GLN A 298 -1.57 27.34 25.48
C GLN A 298 -2.81 26.76 24.80
N LEU A 299 -2.73 25.57 24.21
CA LEU A 299 -3.89 24.87 23.65
C LEU A 299 -4.87 24.46 24.75
N GLU A 300 -4.39 23.96 25.89
CA GLU A 300 -5.24 23.61 27.04
C GLU A 300 -5.94 24.84 27.63
N GLU A 301 -5.28 26.00 27.67
CA GLU A 301 -5.91 27.28 28.03
C GLU A 301 -6.93 27.75 27.00
N GLN A 302 -6.65 27.64 25.70
CA GLN A 302 -7.56 28.04 24.62
C GLN A 302 -8.85 27.20 24.58
N PHE A 303 -8.74 25.89 24.81
CA PHE A 303 -9.88 24.99 24.79
C PHE A 303 -10.52 24.79 26.17
N GLY A 304 -9.91 25.31 27.25
CA GLY A 304 -10.42 25.20 28.62
C GLY A 304 -10.53 23.75 29.12
N MET A 305 -9.74 22.84 28.55
CA MET A 305 -9.81 21.40 28.86
C MET A 305 -8.45 20.72 28.76
N ASN A 306 -8.31 19.59 29.42
CA ASN A 306 -7.08 18.79 29.36
C ASN A 306 -6.99 18.03 28.02
N LEU A 307 -5.88 18.18 27.29
CA LEU A 307 -5.69 17.62 25.95
C LEU A 307 -4.78 16.38 25.95
N THR A 308 -4.66 15.68 27.07
CA THR A 308 -3.78 14.49 27.17
C THR A 308 -4.16 13.40 26.18
N ALA A 309 -5.45 13.22 25.88
CA ALA A 309 -5.93 12.26 24.89
C ALA A 309 -5.49 12.60 23.44
N CYS A 310 -5.28 13.88 23.12
CA CYS A 310 -4.86 14.36 21.80
C CYS A 310 -3.35 14.57 21.69
N LYS A 311 -2.57 14.24 22.73
CA LYS A 311 -1.12 14.53 22.80
C LYS A 311 -0.34 13.99 21.61
N VAL A 312 -0.69 12.78 21.15
CA VAL A 312 -0.02 12.14 20.00
C VAL A 312 -0.28 12.94 18.72
N THR A 313 -1.53 13.34 18.48
CA THR A 313 -1.93 14.16 17.32
C THR A 313 -1.28 15.53 17.35
N ILE A 314 -1.27 16.21 18.51
CA ILE A 314 -0.62 17.52 18.69
C ILE A 314 0.87 17.42 18.37
N ASN A 315 1.57 16.41 18.91
CA ASN A 315 3.00 16.23 18.66
C ASN A 315 3.30 15.93 17.19
N ALA A 316 2.46 15.14 16.52
CA ALA A 316 2.60 14.84 15.10
C ALA A 316 2.42 16.10 14.24
N ALA A 317 1.38 16.90 14.52
CA ALA A 317 1.12 18.16 13.82
C ALA A 317 2.24 19.18 14.02
N ILE A 318 2.75 19.33 15.24
CA ILE A 318 3.90 20.20 15.54
C ILE A 318 5.14 19.77 14.75
N ASN A 319 5.48 18.48 14.76
CA ASN A 319 6.64 17.96 14.03
C ASN A 319 6.51 18.20 12.53
N TRP A 320 5.30 18.04 11.99
CA TRP A 320 5.04 18.31 10.57
C TRP A 320 5.26 19.78 10.21
N ILE A 321 4.75 20.72 11.01
CA ILE A 321 4.92 22.17 10.81
C ILE A 321 6.40 22.60 10.97
N LEU A 322 7.14 21.99 11.89
CA LEU A 322 8.58 22.27 12.06
C LEU A 322 9.40 21.76 10.87
N LEU A 323 9.04 20.60 10.29
CA LEU A 323 9.69 20.07 9.08
C LEU A 323 9.40 20.94 7.85
N GLU A 324 8.16 21.41 7.68
CA GLU A 324 7.74 22.31 6.60
C GLU A 324 8.54 23.63 6.60
N ASN A 325 8.84 24.18 7.79
CA ASN A 325 9.61 25.43 7.92
C ASN A 325 11.13 25.27 7.74
N GLN A 326 11.64 24.03 7.68
CA GLN A 326 13.07 23.75 7.46
C GLN A 326 13.42 23.47 5.99
N SER A 327 12.42 23.32 5.11
CA SER A 327 12.59 23.13 3.66
C SER A 327 12.49 24.43 2.87
#